data_AF-X1EUP8-F1
#
_entry.id   AF-X1EUP8-F1
#
_cell.length_a   1.000
_cell.length_b   1.000
_cell.length_c   1.000
_cell.angle_alpha   90.00
_cell.angle_beta   90.00
_cell.angle_gamma   90.00
#
_symmetry.space_group_name_H-M   'P 1'
#
loop_
_entity.id
_entity.type
_entity.pdbx_description
1 polymer ?
#
loop_
_entity_poly.entity_id
_entity_poly.type
_entity_poly.pdbx_seq_one_letter_code
_entity_poly.pdbx_strand_id
1 'polypeptide(L)'
;MVRYGNSEKAFAWLFIFIPTIFIIIGLVFFPYPLLGGIEVILPLPLFIGLLLLGLGSFLKKEKVTNKLKIAGWTVFSFYWSTQINSLYFAEQGDFINAFLCIIGIYVLFYIAYHEWISLKRNEKVECINWIAGATAIAGLIYSIIELTPLAIWLIEIVAGQSGWLLNFFTGNVSVDGRYISYNLAHIRIIFACTAVQSMVIFYRFDFAIKKS
;
A
#
# COMPACT_ATOMS: atom_id res chain seq x y z
N MET A 1 2.48 -27.73 19.52
CA MET A 1 2.89 -26.46 20.16
C MET A 1 4.41 -26.38 20.15
N VAL A 2 4.99 -25.52 19.30
CA VAL A 2 6.44 -25.28 19.27
C VAL A 2 6.79 -24.45 20.51
N ARG A 3 7.64 -24.97 21.42
CA ARG A 3 8.15 -24.22 22.57
C ARG A 3 9.21 -23.22 22.06
N TYR A 4 8.80 -21.97 21.89
CA TYR A 4 9.71 -20.89 21.54
C TYR A 4 10.65 -20.57 22.71
N GLY A 5 11.95 -20.47 22.40
CA GLY A 5 12.98 -20.10 23.39
C GLY A 5 12.81 -18.64 23.87
N ASN A 6 13.37 -18.29 25.03
CA ASN A 6 13.22 -16.94 25.61
C ASN A 6 13.74 -15.83 24.67
N SER A 7 14.75 -16.13 23.85
CA SER A 7 15.29 -15.25 22.81
C SER A 7 14.33 -15.02 21.63
N GLU A 8 13.46 -15.99 21.32
CA GLU A 8 12.50 -15.87 20.22
C GLU A 8 11.27 -15.07 20.62
N LYS A 9 10.89 -15.13 21.90
CA LYS A 9 9.88 -14.23 22.47
C LYS A 9 10.35 -12.77 22.41
N ALA A 10 11.61 -12.51 22.78
CA ALA A 10 12.20 -11.17 22.67
C ALA A 10 12.21 -10.68 21.21
N PHE A 11 12.51 -11.56 20.25
CA PHE A 11 12.48 -11.21 18.83
C PHE A 11 11.06 -10.95 18.31
N ALA A 12 10.05 -11.68 18.79
CA ALA A 12 8.64 -11.44 18.44
C ALA A 12 8.16 -10.05 18.92
N TRP A 13 8.58 -9.62 20.11
CA TRP A 13 8.27 -8.28 20.63
C TRP A 13 8.78 -7.14 19.74
N LEU A 14 9.91 -7.33 19.04
CA LEU A 14 10.44 -6.33 18.10
C LEU A 14 9.44 -6.01 16.98
N PHE A 15 8.67 -7.00 16.51
CA PHE A 15 7.66 -6.80 15.46
C PHE A 15 6.40 -6.06 15.96
N ILE A 16 6.30 -5.75 17.25
CA ILE A 16 5.23 -4.91 17.83
C ILE A 16 5.79 -3.53 18.19
N PHE A 17 6.99 -3.47 18.76
CA PHE A 17 7.61 -2.20 19.15
C PHE A 17 8.04 -1.36 17.95
N ILE A 18 8.64 -1.97 16.92
CA ILE A 18 9.08 -1.24 15.73
C ILE A 18 7.91 -0.55 15.00
N PRO A 19 6.76 -1.20 14.68
CA PRO A 19 5.66 -0.50 14.05
C PRO A 19 5.09 0.62 14.93
N THR A 20 5.07 0.45 16.26
CA THR A 20 4.66 1.51 17.19
C THR A 20 5.59 2.73 17.07
N ILE A 21 6.91 2.50 17.04
CA ILE A 21 7.90 3.56 16.85
C ILE A 21 7.70 4.24 15.50
N PHE A 22 7.46 3.48 14.43
CA PHE A 22 7.20 4.05 13.10
C PHE A 22 5.97 4.94 13.09
N ILE A 23 4.87 4.52 13.73
CA ILE A 23 3.66 5.33 13.84
C ILE A 23 3.94 6.65 14.59
N ILE A 24 4.66 6.59 15.72
CA ILE A 24 5.03 7.79 16.48
C ILE A 24 5.90 8.71 15.62
N ILE A 25 6.90 8.15 14.93
CA ILE A 25 7.77 8.93 14.03
C ILE A 25 6.94 9.58 12.92
N GLY A 26 6.06 8.82 12.29
CA GLY A 26 5.15 9.29 11.25
C GLY A 26 4.29 10.46 11.71
N LEU A 27 3.63 10.32 12.87
CA LEU A 27 2.74 11.35 13.41
C LEU A 27 3.48 12.63 13.84
N VAL A 28 4.69 12.50 14.41
CA VAL A 28 5.44 13.63 14.98
C VAL A 28 6.29 14.35 13.93
N PHE A 29 6.96 13.63 13.04
CA PHE A 29 7.96 14.21 12.13
C PHE A 29 7.44 14.47 10.71
N PHE A 30 6.28 13.93 10.34
CA PHE A 30 5.67 14.13 9.01
C PHE A 30 4.32 14.83 9.13
N PRO A 31 4.31 16.16 9.37
CA PRO A 31 3.08 16.94 9.43
C PRO A 31 2.46 17.09 8.03
N TYR A 32 1.19 17.47 7.99
CA TYR A 32 0.50 17.89 6.77
C TYR A 32 0.22 19.40 6.80
N PRO A 33 0.48 20.16 5.72
CA PRO A 33 1.09 19.71 4.46
C PRO A 33 2.57 19.35 4.63
N LEU A 34 3.04 18.42 3.80
CA LEU A 34 4.45 18.02 3.80
C LEU A 34 5.32 19.16 3.25
N LEU A 35 6.55 19.26 3.75
CA LEU A 35 7.54 20.18 3.19
C LEU A 35 7.93 19.69 1.79
N GLY A 36 7.99 20.58 0.78
CA GLY A 36 8.17 20.18 -0.63
C GLY A 36 9.42 19.32 -0.91
N GLY A 37 10.51 19.48 -0.15
CA GLY A 37 11.68 18.59 -0.26
C GLY A 37 11.40 17.16 0.22
N ILE A 38 10.55 16.98 1.23
CA ILE A 38 10.16 15.69 1.78
C ILE A 38 9.21 14.97 0.82
N GLU A 39 8.29 15.69 0.17
CA GLU A 39 7.35 15.13 -0.82
C GLU A 39 8.07 14.43 -1.98
N VAL A 40 9.20 14.99 -2.45
CA VAL A 40 9.98 14.41 -3.55
C VAL A 40 10.79 13.18 -3.10
N ILE A 41 11.20 13.15 -1.83
CA ILE A 41 12.07 12.08 -1.29
C ILE A 41 11.26 10.88 -0.79
N LEU A 42 10.06 11.09 -0.24
CA LEU A 42 9.23 10.03 0.33
C LEU A 42 8.88 8.88 -0.62
N PRO A 43 8.73 9.05 -1.94
CA PRO A 43 8.55 7.93 -2.86
C PRO A 43 9.75 6.96 -2.91
N LEU A 44 10.96 7.37 -2.52
CA LEU A 44 12.14 6.48 -2.53
C LEU A 44 11.95 5.25 -1.64
N PRO A 45 11.65 5.36 -0.33
CA PRO A 45 11.40 4.17 0.51
C PRO A 45 10.23 3.33 -0.01
N LEU A 46 9.19 3.94 -0.59
CA LEU A 46 8.10 3.19 -1.24
C LEU A 46 8.64 2.27 -2.35
N PHE A 47 9.36 2.83 -3.32
CA PHE A 47 9.91 2.04 -4.43
C PHE A 47 10.96 1.02 -3.98
N ILE A 48 11.82 1.39 -3.03
CA ILE A 48 12.82 0.48 -2.47
C ILE A 48 12.13 -0.71 -1.79
N GLY A 49 11.11 -0.46 -0.96
CA GLY A 49 10.33 -1.51 -0.30
C GLY A 49 9.70 -2.47 -1.31
N LEU A 50 9.04 -1.93 -2.35
CA LEU A 50 8.39 -2.72 -3.39
C LEU A 50 9.39 -3.52 -4.24
N LEU A 51 10.54 -2.94 -4.60
CA LEU A 51 11.60 -3.64 -5.33
C LEU A 51 12.21 -4.78 -4.51
N LEU A 52 12.45 -4.56 -3.21
CA LEU A 52 12.92 -5.61 -2.30
C LEU A 52 11.92 -6.76 -2.20
N LEU A 53 10.62 -6.47 -2.09
CA LEU A 53 9.55 -7.47 -2.10
C LEU A 53 9.50 -8.23 -3.43
N GLY A 54 9.62 -7.53 -4.56
CA GLY A 54 9.64 -8.13 -5.89
C GLY A 54 10.83 -9.08 -6.06
N LEU A 55 12.05 -8.58 -5.84
CA LEU A 55 13.28 -9.38 -5.90
C LEU A 55 13.20 -10.57 -4.96
N GLY A 56 12.74 -10.35 -3.73
CA GLY A 56 12.53 -11.40 -2.74
C GLY A 56 11.51 -12.46 -3.15
N SER A 57 10.56 -12.14 -4.02
CA SER A 57 9.50 -13.08 -4.43
C SER A 57 9.84 -13.87 -5.70
N PHE A 58 10.70 -13.33 -6.56
CA PHE A 58 11.04 -13.92 -7.87
C PHE A 58 12.41 -14.62 -7.90
N LEU A 59 13.30 -14.33 -6.96
CA LEU A 59 14.59 -15.01 -6.86
C LEU A 59 14.44 -16.46 -6.36
N LYS A 60 15.34 -17.36 -6.80
CA LYS A 60 15.32 -18.79 -6.43
C LYS A 60 16.08 -19.11 -5.13
N LYS A 61 16.82 -18.16 -4.55
CA LYS A 61 17.70 -18.40 -3.38
C LYS A 61 16.97 -18.15 -2.06
N GLU A 62 16.42 -19.20 -1.46
CA GLU A 62 15.50 -19.17 -0.29
C GLU A 62 15.98 -18.35 0.93
N LYS A 63 17.27 -18.38 1.29
CA LYS A 63 17.78 -17.59 2.43
C LYS A 63 17.92 -16.10 2.14
N VAL A 64 18.19 -15.76 0.88
CA VAL A 64 18.35 -14.36 0.45
C VAL A 64 16.97 -13.75 0.20
N THR A 65 16.06 -14.51 -0.39
CA THR A 65 14.68 -14.09 -0.67
C THR A 65 13.94 -13.68 0.59
N ASN A 66 13.95 -14.50 1.65
CA ASN A 66 13.23 -14.17 2.89
C ASN A 66 13.82 -12.93 3.58
N LYS A 67 15.15 -12.76 3.57
CA LYS A 67 15.79 -11.53 4.10
C LYS A 67 15.38 -10.28 3.32
N LEU A 68 15.34 -10.37 1.98
CA LEU A 68 14.88 -9.28 1.12
C LEU A 68 13.40 -8.95 1.39
N LYS A 69 12.54 -9.95 1.56
CA LYS A 69 11.12 -9.73 1.86
C LYS A 69 10.91 -9.08 3.24
N ILE A 70 11.63 -9.52 4.28
CA ILE A 70 11.59 -8.88 5.61
C ILE A 70 12.01 -7.41 5.51
N ALA A 71 13.11 -7.12 4.82
CA ALA A 71 13.56 -5.75 4.59
C ALA A 71 12.55 -4.94 3.78
N GLY A 72 11.98 -5.53 2.73
CA GLY A 72 10.97 -4.91 1.87
C GLY A 72 9.70 -4.52 2.65
N TRP A 73 9.15 -5.45 3.45
CA TRP A 73 8.01 -5.17 4.32
C TRP A 73 8.31 -4.08 5.34
N THR A 74 9.51 -4.07 5.91
CA THR A 74 9.93 -3.07 6.90
C THR A 74 10.00 -1.68 6.28
N VAL A 75 10.70 -1.53 5.15
CA VAL A 75 10.85 -0.24 4.45
C VAL A 75 9.52 0.24 3.89
N PHE A 76 8.69 -0.66 3.36
CA PHE A 76 7.35 -0.34 2.88
C PHE A 76 6.44 0.14 4.01
N SER A 77 6.49 -0.50 5.18
CA SER A 77 5.76 -0.06 6.38
C SER A 77 6.21 1.31 6.88
N PHE A 78 7.51 1.59 6.81
CA PHE A 78 8.04 2.90 7.16
C PHE A 78 7.44 4.00 6.28
N TYR A 79 7.40 3.80 4.95
CA TYR A 79 6.75 4.75 4.05
C TYR A 79 5.28 5.01 4.45
N TRP A 80 4.50 3.96 4.72
CA TRP A 80 3.09 4.15 5.09
C TRP A 80 2.93 4.89 6.42
N SER A 81 3.86 4.72 7.36
CA SER A 81 3.84 5.50 8.60
C SER A 81 3.93 7.00 8.39
N THR A 82 4.62 7.46 7.34
CA THR A 82 4.74 8.90 7.03
C THR A 82 3.48 9.48 6.38
N GLN A 83 2.54 8.63 5.94
CA GLN A 83 1.32 9.05 5.23
C GLN A 83 0.11 9.25 6.14
N ILE A 84 0.21 8.94 7.45
CA ILE A 84 -0.93 8.96 8.38
C ILE A 84 -1.58 10.35 8.44
N ASN A 85 -0.77 11.40 8.64
CA ASN A 85 -1.27 12.78 8.70
C ASN A 85 -1.82 13.24 7.34
N SER A 86 -1.15 12.89 6.24
CA SER A 86 -1.63 13.21 4.90
C SER A 86 -3.01 12.61 4.63
N LEU A 87 -3.23 11.34 4.97
CA LEU A 87 -4.51 10.66 4.80
C LEU A 87 -5.62 11.28 5.64
N TYR A 88 -5.31 11.72 6.87
CA TYR A 88 -6.29 12.35 7.74
C TYR A 88 -6.65 13.76 7.25
N PHE A 89 -5.65 14.62 7.01
CA PHE A 89 -5.88 16.04 6.77
C PHE A 89 -6.19 16.39 5.31
N ALA A 90 -5.66 15.65 4.33
CA ALA A 90 -5.92 15.93 2.90
C ALA A 90 -7.38 15.65 2.51
N GLU A 91 -8.02 14.70 3.18
CA GLU A 91 -9.41 14.28 2.92
C GLU A 91 -10.39 14.85 3.98
N GLN A 92 -10.11 16.06 4.50
CA GLN A 92 -11.00 16.80 5.40
C GLN A 92 -11.34 16.08 6.72
N GLY A 93 -10.39 15.33 7.28
CA GLY A 93 -10.57 14.61 8.54
C GLY A 93 -11.03 13.16 8.36
N ASP A 94 -10.58 12.49 7.29
CA ASP A 94 -10.89 11.09 7.04
C ASP A 94 -10.17 10.18 8.05
N PHE A 95 -10.86 9.96 9.17
CA PHE A 95 -10.41 9.10 10.24
C PHE A 95 -10.28 7.63 9.80
N ILE A 96 -11.13 7.16 8.89
CA ILE A 96 -11.18 5.75 8.50
C ILE A 96 -9.89 5.39 7.77
N ASN A 97 -9.48 6.21 6.81
CA ASN A 97 -8.26 5.96 6.05
C ASN A 97 -7.00 6.07 6.91
N ALA A 98 -6.93 7.04 7.82
CA ALA A 98 -5.82 7.15 8.77
C ALA A 98 -5.74 5.95 9.73
N PHE A 99 -6.88 5.49 10.24
CA PHE A 99 -6.97 4.31 11.10
C PHE A 99 -6.59 3.02 10.39
N LEU A 100 -7.09 2.82 9.16
CA LEU A 100 -6.72 1.66 8.34
C LEU A 100 -5.23 1.66 7.98
N CYS A 101 -4.63 2.84 7.78
CA CYS A 101 -3.18 2.96 7.58
C CYS A 101 -2.40 2.49 8.81
N ILE A 102 -2.81 2.91 10.02
CA ILE A 102 -2.20 2.47 11.29
C ILE A 102 -2.29 0.95 11.45
N ILE A 103 -3.47 0.36 11.23
CA ILE A 103 -3.64 -1.10 11.26
C ILE A 103 -2.78 -1.77 10.20
N GLY A 104 -2.76 -1.21 8.98
CA GLY A 104 -1.97 -1.70 7.86
C GLY A 104 -0.49 -1.84 8.22
N ILE A 105 0.09 -0.87 8.92
CA ILE A 105 1.49 -0.93 9.37
C ILE A 105 1.74 -2.17 10.26
N TYR A 106 0.83 -2.47 11.20
CA TYR A 106 0.95 -3.68 12.02
C TYR A 106 0.79 -4.97 11.19
N VAL A 107 -0.12 -4.99 10.23
CA VAL A 107 -0.33 -6.15 9.33
C VAL A 107 0.92 -6.40 8.49
N LEU A 108 1.55 -5.36 7.94
CA LEU A 108 2.78 -5.49 7.17
C LEU A 108 3.93 -6.05 8.02
N PHE A 109 4.07 -5.59 9.27
CA PHE A 109 5.05 -6.16 10.21
C PHE A 109 4.72 -7.59 10.62
N TYR A 110 3.44 -7.93 10.74
CA TYR A 110 3.01 -9.31 10.98
C TYR A 110 3.41 -10.24 9.82
N ILE A 111 3.28 -9.80 8.57
CA ILE A 111 3.76 -10.57 7.41
C ILE A 111 5.29 -10.70 7.47
N ALA A 112 6.02 -9.62 7.81
CA ALA A 112 7.47 -9.67 7.99
C ALA A 112 7.91 -10.65 9.09
N TYR A 113 7.14 -10.75 10.18
CA TYR A 113 7.37 -11.73 11.24
C TYR A 113 7.22 -13.17 10.74
N HIS A 114 6.19 -13.44 9.94
CA HIS A 114 5.99 -14.77 9.34
C HIS A 114 7.05 -15.13 8.31
N GLU A 115 7.59 -14.15 7.58
CA GLU A 115 8.78 -14.35 6.74
C GLU A 115 10.02 -14.74 7.55
N TRP A 116 10.19 -14.13 8.73
CA TRP A 116 11.27 -14.48 9.65
C TRP A 116 11.11 -15.89 10.23
N ILE A 117 9.89 -16.29 10.60
CA ILE A 117 9.61 -17.68 11.02
C ILE A 117 9.93 -18.65 9.88
N SER A 118 9.51 -18.34 8.65
CA SER A 118 9.77 -19.16 7.47
C SER A 118 11.28 -19.32 7.22
N LEU A 119 12.05 -18.24 7.38
CA LEU A 119 13.52 -18.28 7.34
C LEU A 119 14.14 -19.15 8.44
N LYS A 120 13.61 -19.09 9.66
CA LYS A 120 14.07 -19.89 10.81
C LYS A 120 13.79 -21.39 10.61
N ARG A 121 12.61 -21.72 10.10
CA ARG A 121 12.18 -23.11 9.84
C ARG A 121 12.72 -23.65 8.52
N ASN A 122 13.31 -22.79 7.69
CA ASN A 122 13.74 -23.13 6.33
C ASN A 122 12.58 -23.69 5.49
N GLU A 123 11.37 -23.18 5.75
CA GLU A 123 10.12 -23.55 5.10
C GLU A 123 9.77 -22.51 4.03
N LYS A 124 9.28 -22.98 2.90
CA LYS A 124 8.75 -22.12 1.85
C LYS A 124 7.24 -22.09 1.93
N VAL A 125 6.70 -20.97 2.39
CA VAL A 125 5.25 -20.76 2.42
C VAL A 125 4.85 -20.01 1.15
N GLU A 126 4.18 -20.71 0.23
CA GLU A 126 3.82 -20.15 -1.08
C GLU A 126 2.89 -18.93 -0.95
N CYS A 127 1.93 -18.95 -0.01
CA CYS A 127 1.02 -17.83 0.22
C CYS A 127 1.75 -16.53 0.58
N ILE A 128 2.79 -16.64 1.42
CA ILE A 128 3.60 -15.50 1.86
C ILE A 128 4.47 -14.98 0.69
N ASN A 129 5.01 -15.89 -0.13
CA ASN A 129 5.74 -15.50 -1.34
C ASN A 129 4.82 -14.83 -2.37
N TRP A 130 3.59 -15.32 -2.50
CA TRP A 130 2.59 -14.78 -3.40
C TRP A 130 2.16 -13.37 -2.99
N ILE A 131 1.86 -13.13 -1.70
CA ILE A 131 1.43 -11.80 -1.23
C ILE A 131 2.54 -10.75 -1.38
N ALA A 132 3.80 -11.11 -1.10
CA ALA A 132 4.94 -10.23 -1.34
C ALA A 132 5.09 -9.88 -2.82
N GLY A 133 4.95 -10.88 -3.70
CA GLY A 133 5.00 -10.67 -5.13
C GLY A 133 3.84 -9.81 -5.65
N ALA A 134 2.61 -10.11 -5.22
CA ALA A 134 1.40 -9.39 -5.60
C ALA A 134 1.47 -7.93 -5.16
N THR A 135 1.90 -7.69 -3.90
CA THR A 135 2.13 -6.33 -3.37
C THR A 135 3.17 -5.58 -4.18
N ALA A 136 4.29 -6.23 -4.53
CA ALA A 136 5.32 -5.60 -5.36
C ALA A 136 4.77 -5.17 -6.73
N ILE A 137 4.08 -6.06 -7.46
CA ILE A 137 3.56 -5.69 -8.80
C ILE A 137 2.45 -4.65 -8.70
N ALA A 138 1.44 -4.88 -7.85
CA ALA A 138 0.31 -3.97 -7.72
C ALA A 138 0.76 -2.60 -7.21
N GLY A 139 1.64 -2.57 -6.21
CA GLY A 139 2.22 -1.35 -5.67
C GLY A 139 3.06 -0.60 -6.70
N LEU A 140 3.94 -1.27 -7.45
CA LEU A 140 4.77 -0.60 -8.46
C LEU A 140 3.93 0.00 -9.58
N ILE A 141 2.98 -0.77 -10.13
CA ILE A 141 2.11 -0.27 -11.20
C ILE A 141 1.33 0.94 -10.72
N TYR A 142 0.70 0.85 -9.55
CA TYR A 142 -0.08 1.96 -9.01
C TYR A 142 0.77 3.21 -8.78
N SER A 143 1.91 3.07 -8.09
CA SER A 143 2.76 4.20 -7.72
C SER A 143 3.35 4.89 -8.96
N ILE A 144 3.67 4.13 -10.02
CA ILE A 144 4.13 4.71 -11.29
C ILE A 144 3.01 5.53 -11.93
N ILE A 145 1.78 5.00 -11.98
CA ILE A 145 0.65 5.71 -12.58
C ILE A 145 0.36 6.99 -11.78
N GLU A 146 0.31 6.90 -10.44
CA GLU A 146 0.02 8.02 -9.55
C GLU A 146 1.02 9.18 -9.70
N LEU A 147 2.31 8.88 -9.86
CA LEU A 147 3.37 9.89 -10.04
C LEU A 147 3.44 10.48 -11.45
N THR A 148 2.63 9.99 -12.38
CA THR A 148 2.58 10.49 -13.76
C THR A 148 1.30 11.28 -14.03
N PRO A 149 1.28 12.18 -15.03
CA PRO A 149 0.06 12.88 -15.45
C PRO A 149 -1.09 11.94 -15.87
N LEU A 150 -0.77 10.66 -16.09
CA LEU A 150 -1.74 9.62 -16.42
C LEU A 150 -2.83 9.49 -15.35
N ALA A 151 -2.50 9.66 -14.06
CA ALA A 151 -3.51 9.63 -13.00
C ALA A 151 -4.58 10.70 -13.19
N ILE A 152 -4.19 11.94 -13.53
CA ILE A 152 -5.12 13.05 -13.77
C ILE A 152 -6.00 12.73 -14.98
N TRP A 153 -5.40 12.26 -16.07
CA TRP A 153 -6.12 11.86 -17.27
C TRP A 153 -7.14 10.74 -17.01
N LEU A 154 -6.77 9.71 -16.22
CA LEU A 154 -7.72 8.66 -15.83
C LEU A 154 -8.88 9.21 -14.98
N ILE A 155 -8.60 10.10 -14.02
CA ILE A 155 -9.64 10.71 -13.21
C ILE A 155 -10.64 11.47 -14.10
N GLU A 156 -10.15 12.26 -15.05
CA GLU A 156 -11.01 13.05 -15.95
C GLU A 156 -11.89 12.18 -16.83
N ILE A 157 -11.36 11.06 -17.35
CA ILE A 157 -12.17 10.09 -18.12
C ILE A 157 -13.26 9.48 -17.25
N VAL A 158 -12.93 9.01 -16.06
CA VAL A 158 -13.90 8.38 -15.15
C VAL A 158 -14.94 9.39 -14.68
N ALA A 159 -14.54 10.64 -14.40
CA ALA A 159 -15.44 11.72 -14.06
C ALA A 159 -16.41 12.03 -15.22
N GLY A 160 -15.90 12.07 -16.46
CA GLY A 160 -16.70 12.25 -17.66
C GLY A 160 -17.71 11.12 -17.87
N GLN A 161 -17.28 9.86 -17.75
CA GLN A 161 -18.16 8.69 -17.88
C GLN A 161 -19.24 8.64 -16.79
N SER A 162 -18.85 8.89 -15.54
CA SER A 162 -19.77 8.90 -14.40
C SER A 162 -20.77 10.03 -14.50
N GLY A 163 -20.32 11.23 -14.87
CA GLY A 163 -21.18 12.38 -15.08
C GLY A 163 -22.12 12.21 -16.28
N TRP A 164 -21.65 11.59 -17.37
CA TRP A 164 -22.49 11.25 -18.53
C TRP A 164 -23.61 10.27 -18.14
N LEU A 165 -23.26 9.20 -17.41
CA LEU A 165 -24.23 8.22 -16.94
C LEU A 165 -25.25 8.86 -15.99
N LEU A 166 -24.80 9.71 -15.07
CA LEU A 166 -25.70 10.42 -14.17
C LEU A 166 -26.62 11.37 -14.94
N ASN A 167 -26.09 12.11 -15.91
CA ASN A 167 -26.86 13.03 -16.75
C ASN A 167 -27.95 12.29 -17.54
N PHE A 168 -27.68 11.07 -17.99
CA PHE A 168 -28.66 10.23 -18.67
C PHE A 168 -29.90 9.96 -17.80
N PHE A 169 -29.74 9.79 -16.48
CA PHE A 169 -30.86 9.51 -15.58
C PHE A 169 -31.52 10.75 -15.00
N THR A 170 -30.75 11.78 -14.64
CA THR A 170 -31.26 12.92 -13.85
C THR A 170 -31.43 14.20 -14.65
N GLY A 171 -30.72 14.34 -15.78
CA GLY A 171 -30.52 15.63 -16.46
C GLY A 171 -29.73 16.63 -15.60
N ASN A 172 -29.26 17.72 -16.24
CA ASN A 172 -28.58 18.86 -15.59
C ASN A 172 -27.34 18.52 -14.75
N VAL A 173 -26.50 17.61 -15.23
CA VAL A 173 -25.19 17.34 -14.60
C VAL A 173 -24.10 18.15 -15.32
N SER A 174 -23.25 18.85 -14.57
CA SER A 174 -22.03 19.47 -15.09
C SER A 174 -20.80 18.71 -14.60
N VAL A 175 -19.86 18.50 -15.52
CA VAL A 175 -18.56 17.88 -15.23
C VAL A 175 -17.48 18.91 -15.51
N ASP A 176 -16.65 19.19 -14.52
CA ASP A 176 -15.50 20.08 -14.63
C ASP A 176 -14.25 19.37 -14.09
N GLY A 177 -13.45 18.83 -15.02
CA GLY A 177 -12.28 18.01 -14.72
C GLY A 177 -12.60 16.83 -13.81
N ARG A 178 -12.28 16.97 -12.51
CA ARG A 178 -12.46 15.92 -11.49
C ARG A 178 -13.72 16.08 -10.64
N TYR A 179 -14.49 17.15 -10.88
CA TYR A 179 -15.68 17.48 -10.13
C TYR A 179 -16.94 17.20 -10.96
N ILE A 180 -17.90 16.53 -10.34
CA ILE A 180 -19.25 16.31 -10.88
C ILE A 180 -20.19 17.11 -9.99
N SER A 181 -20.95 18.03 -10.58
CA SER A 181 -21.93 18.83 -9.86
C SER A 181 -23.34 18.48 -10.31
N TYR A 182 -24.20 18.24 -9.34
CA TYR A 182 -25.63 17.99 -9.56
C TYR A 182 -26.43 18.68 -8.46
N ASN A 183 -27.30 19.61 -8.84
CA ASN A 183 -28.06 20.48 -7.93
C ASN A 183 -27.14 21.22 -6.93
N LEU A 184 -27.16 20.78 -5.66
CA LEU A 184 -26.37 21.32 -4.54
C LEU A 184 -25.22 20.38 -4.13
N ALA A 185 -25.08 19.22 -4.78
CA ALA A 185 -24.06 18.24 -4.44
C ALA A 185 -22.85 18.40 -5.37
N HIS A 186 -21.66 18.47 -4.75
CA HIS A 186 -20.38 18.47 -5.43
C HIS A 186 -19.63 17.19 -5.09
N ILE A 187 -19.40 16.35 -6.10
CA ILE A 187 -18.71 15.07 -5.96
C ILE A 187 -17.32 15.22 -6.57
N ARG A 188 -16.28 14.95 -5.78
CA ARG A 188 -14.89 14.92 -6.25
C ARG A 188 -14.48 13.47 -6.51
N ILE A 189 -14.04 13.19 -7.73
CA ILE A 189 -13.43 11.90 -8.06
C ILE A 189 -11.95 11.94 -7.64
N ILE A 190 -11.55 10.96 -6.84
CA ILE A 190 -10.16 10.75 -6.41
C ILE A 190 -9.60 9.48 -7.01
N PHE A 191 -8.28 9.43 -7.20
CA PHE A 191 -7.62 8.24 -7.74
C PHE A 191 -7.40 7.19 -6.65
N ALA A 192 -8.43 6.38 -6.40
CA ALA A 192 -8.38 5.35 -5.36
C ALA A 192 -7.47 4.16 -5.75
N CYS A 193 -6.52 3.84 -4.87
CA CYS A 193 -5.58 2.72 -5.03
C CYS A 193 -6.24 1.34 -5.01
N THR A 194 -7.32 1.19 -4.24
CA THR A 194 -8.02 -0.08 -4.00
C THR A 194 -8.55 -0.73 -5.28
N ALA A 195 -9.07 0.05 -6.23
CA ALA A 195 -9.59 -0.48 -7.49
C ALA A 195 -8.47 -1.05 -8.37
N VAL A 196 -7.39 -0.29 -8.59
CA VAL A 196 -6.26 -0.74 -9.41
C VAL A 196 -5.53 -1.92 -8.77
N GLN A 197 -5.30 -1.86 -7.46
CA GLN A 197 -4.64 -2.93 -6.71
C GLN A 197 -5.48 -4.21 -6.71
N SER A 198 -6.80 -4.12 -6.55
CA SER A 198 -7.68 -5.30 -6.65
C SER A 198 -7.63 -5.95 -8.04
N MET A 199 -7.65 -5.15 -9.12
CA MET A 199 -7.60 -5.65 -10.51
C MET A 199 -6.31 -6.41 -10.80
N VAL A 200 -5.18 -5.88 -10.32
CA VAL A 200 -3.85 -6.51 -10.49
C VAL A 200 -3.73 -7.78 -9.64
N ILE A 201 -4.29 -7.79 -8.43
CA ILE A 201 -4.33 -8.98 -7.58
C ILE A 201 -5.16 -10.09 -8.23
N PHE A 202 -6.33 -9.78 -8.80
CA PHE A 202 -7.16 -10.74 -9.53
C PHE A 202 -6.42 -11.36 -10.73
N TYR A 203 -5.78 -10.54 -11.57
CA TYR A 203 -5.00 -11.06 -12.70
C TYR A 203 -3.85 -11.99 -12.27
N ARG A 204 -3.20 -11.68 -11.14
CA ARG A 204 -2.12 -12.50 -10.59
C ARG A 204 -2.64 -13.82 -10.00
N PHE A 205 -3.85 -13.83 -9.46
CA PHE A 205 -4.49 -15.05 -8.96
C PHE A 205 -4.75 -16.05 -10.11
N ASP A 206 -5.25 -15.59 -11.25
CA ASP A 206 -5.47 -16.43 -12.43
C ASP A 206 -4.17 -17.04 -12.98
N PHE A 207 -3.07 -16.28 -12.97
CA PHE A 207 -1.77 -16.78 -13.39
C PHE A 207 -1.18 -17.81 -12.40
N ALA A 208 -1.52 -17.71 -11.12
CA ALA A 208 -1.09 -18.69 -10.10
C ALA A 208 -1.82 -20.03 -10.26
N ILE A 209 -3.13 -20.02 -10.54
CA ILE A 209 -3.93 -21.23 -10.79
C ILE A 209 -3.45 -21.99 -12.03
N LYS A 210 -3.00 -21.28 -13.08
CA LYS A 210 -2.48 -21.92 -14.30
C LYS A 210 -1.16 -22.67 -14.12
N LYS A 211 -0.49 -22.54 -12.97
CA LYS A 211 0.84 -23.08 -12.72
C LYS A 211 0.88 -24.20 -11.67
N SER A 212 -0.27 -24.50 -11.03
CA SER A 212 -0.50 -25.66 -10.15
C SER A 212 -1.11 -26.82 -10.92
#